data_AF-A0A7J3AY04-F1
#
_entry.id   AF-A0A7J3AY04-F1
#
_cell.length_a   1.000
_cell.length_b   1.000
_cell.length_c   1.000
_cell.angle_alpha   90.00
_cell.angle_beta   90.00
_cell.angle_gamma   90.00
#
_symmetry.space_group_name_H-M   'P 1'
#
loop_
_entity.id
_entity.type
_entity.pdbx_description
1 polymer ?
#
loop_
_entity_poly.entity_id
_entity_poly.type
_entity_poly.pdbx_seq_one_letter_code
_entity_poly.pdbx_strand_id
1 'polypeptide(L)'
;MPDADSCLRCGQPVSYIDRRTVGNNTYLYAVHVWREGRRRRVRRCYLGPESSYINVTRMHEDEGLIFKGPLSEDRALEYLIAIKDYLKRGKLNGKGRKIVADIVSELSEIIAEAGQ
;
A
#
# COMPACT_ATOMS: atom_id res chain seq x y z
N MET A 1 6.98 8.04 -9.02
CA MET A 1 5.57 8.48 -8.87
C MET A 1 4.89 8.67 -10.22
N PRO A 2 3.97 7.78 -10.63
CA PRO A 2 3.06 8.10 -11.72
C PRO A 2 2.30 9.36 -11.34
N ASP A 3 2.16 10.25 -12.31
CA ASP A 3 1.82 11.66 -12.15
C ASP A 3 0.70 11.87 -11.13
N ALA A 4 0.91 12.81 -10.19
CA ALA A 4 -0.05 13.22 -9.16
C ALA A 4 -1.39 13.74 -9.73
N ASP A 5 -1.56 13.66 -11.05
CA ASP A 5 -2.71 14.09 -11.82
C ASP A 5 -3.91 13.17 -11.66
N SER A 6 -3.79 11.95 -11.10
CA SER A 6 -4.94 11.06 -10.91
C SER A 6 -5.02 10.43 -9.52
N CYS A 7 -6.23 10.41 -8.97
CA CYS A 7 -6.48 9.90 -7.64
C CYS A 7 -6.51 8.37 -7.60
N LEU A 8 -5.66 7.77 -6.78
CA LEU A 8 -5.61 6.32 -6.55
C LEU A 8 -6.91 5.70 -5.98
N ARG A 9 -7.89 6.52 -5.57
CA ARG A 9 -9.19 6.05 -5.03
C ARG A 9 -10.34 6.17 -6.02
N CYS A 10 -10.27 7.10 -6.98
CA CYS A 10 -11.41 7.40 -7.83
C CYS A 10 -11.05 7.80 -9.28
N GLY A 11 -9.77 7.83 -9.63
CA GLY A 11 -9.27 8.21 -10.96
C GLY A 11 -9.39 9.69 -11.31
N GLN A 12 -10.06 10.52 -10.49
CA GLN A 12 -10.25 11.95 -10.78
C GLN A 12 -8.98 12.76 -10.56
N PRO A 13 -8.84 13.93 -11.21
CA PRO A 13 -7.74 14.84 -10.95
C PRO A 13 -7.61 15.27 -9.50
N VAL A 14 -6.39 15.21 -8.97
CA VAL A 14 -6.08 15.67 -7.62
C VAL A 14 -5.67 17.14 -7.71
N SER A 15 -6.37 18.00 -6.98
CA SER A 15 -5.99 19.41 -6.89
C SER A 15 -4.82 19.63 -5.93
N TYR A 16 -4.79 18.90 -4.81
CA TYR A 16 -3.68 18.85 -3.86
C TYR A 16 -3.87 17.72 -2.84
N ILE A 17 -2.80 17.39 -2.10
CA ILE A 17 -2.84 16.47 -0.96
C ILE A 17 -3.05 17.27 0.33
N ASP A 18 -4.12 16.93 1.08
CA ASP A 18 -4.41 17.46 2.41
C ASP A 18 -3.84 16.50 3.47
N ARG A 19 -3.17 17.06 4.48
CA ARG A 19 -2.57 16.33 5.60
C ARG A 19 -3.33 16.66 6.87
N ARG A 20 -3.83 15.63 7.55
CA ARG A 20 -4.58 15.80 8.80
C ARG A 20 -3.94 15.02 9.92
N THR A 21 -3.44 15.72 10.92
CA THR A 21 -2.87 15.11 12.10
C THR A 21 -3.93 14.94 13.18
N VAL A 22 -4.11 13.71 13.67
CA VAL A 22 -4.98 13.37 14.80
C VAL A 22 -4.17 12.57 15.81
N GLY A 23 -3.93 13.17 16.98
CA GLY A 23 -2.96 12.63 17.94
C GLY A 23 -1.57 12.54 17.29
N ASN A 24 -0.99 11.34 17.26
CA ASN A 24 0.35 11.09 16.71
C ASN A 24 0.31 10.59 15.24
N ASN A 25 -0.85 10.62 14.58
CA ASN A 25 -1.02 10.09 13.23
C ASN A 25 -1.33 11.17 12.21
N THR A 26 -0.61 11.16 11.09
CA THR A 26 -0.92 11.99 9.93
C THR A 26 -1.64 11.16 8.88
N TYR A 27 -2.78 11.66 8.43
CA TYR A 27 -3.65 11.05 7.43
C TYR A 27 -3.65 11.88 6.15
N LEU A 28 -3.48 11.19 5.02
CA LEU A 28 -3.38 11.80 3.71
C LEU A 28 -4.73 11.74 2.99
N TYR A 29 -5.10 12.82 2.32
CA TYR A 29 -6.29 12.90 1.51
C TYR A 29 -5.98 13.52 0.15
N ALA A 30 -6.41 12.88 -0.93
CA ALA A 30 -6.50 13.54 -2.23
C ALA A 30 -7.70 14.48 -2.20
N VAL A 31 -7.47 15.76 -2.47
CA VAL A 31 -8.53 16.77 -2.54
C VAL A 31 -8.86 17.08 -3.99
N HIS A 32 -10.14 17.00 -4.32
CA HIS A 32 -10.68 17.35 -5.64
C HIS A 32 -11.50 18.63 -5.49
N VAL A 33 -11.07 19.69 -6.17
CA VAL A 33 -11.80 20.96 -6.21
C VAL A 33 -12.36 21.16 -7.61
N TRP A 34 -13.66 21.40 -7.70
CA TRP A 34 -14.30 21.80 -8.96
C TRP A 34 -15.33 22.90 -8.71
N ARG A 35 -15.79 23.54 -9.79
CA ARG A 35 -16.85 24.54 -9.74
C ARG A 35 -18.14 23.96 -10.31
N GLU A 36 -19.24 24.25 -9.63
CA GLU A 36 -20.60 23.98 -10.08
C GLU A 36 -21.33 25.33 -10.13
N GLY A 37 -21.34 25.95 -11.32
CA GLY A 37 -21.73 27.35 -11.49
C GLY A 37 -20.86 28.30 -10.66
N ARG A 38 -21.47 29.11 -9.78
CA ARG A 38 -20.77 30.03 -8.87
C ARG A 38 -20.27 29.35 -7.58
N ARG A 39 -20.64 28.10 -7.32
CA ARG A 39 -20.30 27.41 -6.06
C ARG A 39 -19.04 26.56 -6.23
N ARG A 40 -18.09 26.70 -5.30
CA ARG A 40 -16.92 25.82 -5.18
C ARG A 40 -17.33 24.54 -4.46
N ARG A 41 -17.02 23.39 -5.06
CA ARG A 41 -17.22 22.06 -4.46
C ARG A 41 -15.87 21.45 -4.12
N VAL A 42 -15.85 20.67 -3.05
CA VAL A 42 -14.64 19.99 -2.56
C VAL A 42 -15.01 18.56 -2.16
N ARG A 43 -14.30 17.58 -2.70
CA ARG A 43 -14.35 16.18 -2.28
C ARG A 43 -12.99 15.77 -1.75
N ARG A 44 -12.96 14.93 -0.73
CA ARG A 44 -11.73 14.34 -0.18
C ARG A 44 -11.78 12.83 -0.30
N CYS A 45 -10.75 12.24 -0.87
CA CYS A 45 -10.54 10.80 -0.92
C CYS A 45 -9.43 10.43 0.05
N TYR A 46 -9.72 9.60 1.04
CA TYR A 46 -8.72 9.13 2.01
C TYR A 46 -7.69 8.23 1.33
N LEU A 47 -6.41 8.58 1.47
CA LEU A 47 -5.25 7.87 0.91
C LEU A 47 -4.50 7.04 1.94
N GLY A 48 -5.02 6.89 3.15
CA GLY A 48 -4.33 6.17 4.21
C GLY A 48 -3.48 7.08 5.11
N PRO A 49 -2.82 6.48 6.11
CA PRO A 49 -1.84 7.16 6.94
C PRO A 49 -0.57 7.44 6.15
N GLU A 50 0.12 8.52 6.52
CA GLU A 50 1.42 8.89 5.95
C GLU A 50 2.50 7.87 6.32
N SER A 51 2.45 7.32 7.54
CA SER A 51 3.39 6.30 8.03
C SER A 51 2.85 4.88 7.85
N SER A 52 1.95 4.43 8.71
CA SER A 52 1.41 3.07 8.71
C SER A 52 0.02 2.97 9.35
N TYR A 53 -0.72 1.93 8.99
CA TYR A 53 -2.01 1.62 9.57
C TYR A 53 -1.81 0.98 10.94
N ILE A 54 -1.96 1.74 12.04
CA ILE A 54 -1.74 1.23 13.40
C ILE A 54 -2.62 0.01 13.70
N ASN A 55 -3.94 0.15 13.59
CA ASN A 55 -4.86 -0.90 14.05
C ASN A 55 -4.74 -2.18 13.21
N VAL A 56 -4.53 -2.05 11.90
CA VAL A 56 -4.37 -3.20 11.01
C VAL A 56 -3.03 -3.88 11.27
N THR A 57 -1.94 -3.11 11.38
CA THR A 57 -0.60 -3.64 11.72
C THR A 57 -0.62 -4.45 13.01
N ARG A 58 -1.34 -3.97 14.05
CA ARG A 58 -1.49 -4.69 15.33
C ARG A 58 -2.11 -6.09 15.20
N MET A 59 -2.94 -6.32 14.17
CA MET A 59 -3.58 -7.62 13.97
C MET A 59 -2.67 -8.63 13.24
N HIS A 60 -1.50 -8.20 12.77
CA HIS A 60 -0.57 -9.01 11.98
C HIS A 60 0.87 -8.93 12.52
N GLU A 61 1.00 -8.76 13.84
CA GLU A 61 2.30 -8.66 14.52
C GLU A 61 3.07 -9.98 14.42
N ASP A 62 2.37 -11.12 14.43
CA ASP A 62 2.97 -12.46 14.29
C ASP A 62 3.68 -12.64 12.94
N GLU A 63 3.07 -12.13 11.86
CA GLU A 63 3.66 -12.11 10.52
C GLU A 63 4.71 -11.00 10.34
N GLY A 64 4.80 -10.05 11.28
CA GLY A 64 5.70 -8.89 11.18
C GLY A 64 5.28 -7.88 10.11
N LEU A 65 4.01 -7.86 9.71
CA LEU A 65 3.52 -7.01 8.63
C LEU A 65 3.16 -5.61 9.14
N ILE A 66 3.86 -4.58 8.61
CA ILE A 66 3.52 -3.16 8.83
C ILE A 66 2.77 -2.62 7.63
N PHE A 67 1.46 -2.53 7.69
CA PHE A 67 0.66 -2.09 6.54
C PHE A 67 0.81 -0.59 6.30
N LYS A 68 1.09 -0.20 5.06
CA LYS A 68 1.31 1.17 4.62
C LYS A 68 0.27 1.66 3.61
N GLY A 69 0.13 2.98 3.54
CA GLY A 69 -0.71 3.63 2.56
C GLY A 69 -0.25 3.40 1.11
N PRO A 70 -1.14 3.57 0.12
CA PRO A 70 -0.83 3.48 -1.32
C PRO A 70 0.28 4.40 -1.83
N LEU A 71 0.66 5.43 -1.08
CA LEU A 71 1.74 6.34 -1.46
C LEU A 71 3.14 5.82 -1.06
N SER A 72 3.22 4.71 -0.32
CA SER A 72 4.50 4.04 -0.06
C SER A 72 4.88 3.16 -1.25
N GLU A 73 5.90 3.58 -2.00
CA GLU A 73 6.34 2.90 -3.23
C GLU A 73 6.92 1.49 -2.92
N ASP A 74 7.70 1.35 -1.84
CA ASP A 74 8.38 0.10 -1.49
C ASP A 74 7.53 -0.92 -0.71
N ARG A 75 6.27 -0.57 -0.40
CA ARG A 75 5.43 -1.38 0.51
C ARG A 75 5.31 -2.84 0.10
N ALA A 76 5.27 -3.14 -1.20
CA ALA A 76 5.12 -4.51 -1.69
C ALA A 76 6.37 -5.35 -1.38
N LEU A 77 7.56 -4.77 -1.57
CA LEU A 77 8.83 -5.42 -1.25
C LEU A 77 8.98 -5.61 0.27
N GLU A 78 8.60 -4.62 1.06
CA GLU A 78 8.61 -4.73 2.53
C GLU A 78 7.69 -5.86 3.02
N TYR A 79 6.49 -5.99 2.44
CA TYR A 79 5.58 -7.10 2.79
C TYR A 79 6.17 -8.44 2.41
N LEU A 80 6.79 -8.55 1.23
CA LEU A 80 7.43 -9.78 0.79
C LEU A 80 8.57 -10.20 1.73
N ILE A 81 9.38 -9.25 2.21
CA ILE A 81 10.43 -9.49 3.19
C ILE A 81 9.85 -10.01 4.51
N ALA A 82 8.82 -9.35 5.04
CA ALA A 82 8.15 -9.77 6.28
C ALA A 82 7.56 -11.18 6.16
N ILE A 83 6.87 -11.47 5.06
CA ILE A 83 6.31 -12.81 4.78
C ILE A 83 7.43 -13.84 4.70
N LYS A 84 8.52 -13.57 3.98
CA LYS A 84 9.68 -14.46 3.89
C LYS A 84 10.25 -14.76 5.29
N ASP A 85 10.38 -13.77 6.16
CA ASP A 85 10.87 -13.96 7.52
C ASP A 85 9.87 -14.73 8.41
N TYR A 86 8.57 -14.48 8.26
CA TYR A 86 7.52 -15.26 8.93
C TYR A 86 7.55 -16.74 8.52
N LEU A 87 7.62 -17.03 7.20
CA LEU A 87 7.68 -18.40 6.68
C LEU A 87 8.93 -19.15 7.15
N LYS A 88 10.07 -18.45 7.33
CA LYS A 88 11.30 -19.02 7.88
C LYS A 88 11.15 -19.47 9.33
N ARG A 89 10.34 -18.75 10.13
CA ARG A 89 10.05 -19.08 11.54
C ARG A 89 8.97 -20.16 11.68
N GLY A 90 8.03 -20.20 10.74
CA GLY A 90 6.90 -21.13 10.75
C GLY A 90 7.25 -22.54 10.24
N LYS A 91 6.52 -23.55 10.74
CA LYS A 91 6.56 -24.89 10.15
C LYS A 91 5.61 -24.95 8.94
N LEU A 92 6.16 -24.89 7.73
CA LEU A 92 5.39 -25.15 6.51
C LEU A 92 5.02 -26.65 6.43
N ASN A 93 3.73 -26.92 6.34
CA ASN A 93 3.22 -28.25 5.99
C ASN A 93 3.47 -28.55 4.50
N GLY A 94 3.23 -29.80 4.07
CA GLY A 94 3.51 -30.23 2.69
C GLY A 94 2.80 -29.37 1.63
N LYS A 95 1.56 -28.95 1.88
CA LYS A 95 0.80 -28.05 0.99
C LYS A 95 1.44 -26.66 0.91
N GLY A 96 1.81 -26.08 2.05
CA GLY A 96 2.43 -24.77 2.14
C GLY A 96 3.79 -24.72 1.43
N ARG A 97 4.60 -25.78 1.54
CA ARG A 97 5.87 -25.89 0.81
C ARG A 97 5.67 -25.86 -0.70
N LYS A 98 4.67 -26.60 -1.21
CA LYS A 98 4.37 -26.61 -2.64
C LYS A 98 3.98 -25.22 -3.13
N ILE A 99 3.05 -24.54 -2.43
CA ILE A 99 2.63 -23.18 -2.79
C ILE A 99 3.82 -22.21 -2.82
N VAL A 100 4.69 -22.24 -1.80
CA VAL A 100 5.86 -21.38 -1.76
C VAL A 100 6.84 -21.69 -2.90
N ALA A 101 7.04 -22.96 -3.24
CA ALA A 101 7.89 -23.35 -4.37
C ALA A 101 7.32 -22.84 -5.71
N ASP A 102 6.01 -22.98 -5.93
CA ASP A 102 5.33 -22.49 -7.13
C ASP A 102 5.51 -20.95 -7.25
N ILE A 103 5.26 -20.20 -6.17
CA ILE A 103 5.48 -18.74 -6.12
C ILE A 103 6.94 -18.36 -6.42
N VAL A 104 7.92 -19.09 -5.88
CA VAL A 104 9.34 -18.81 -6.14
C VAL A 104 9.69 -19.02 -7.61
N SER A 105 9.10 -20.02 -8.27
CA SER A 105 9.28 -20.25 -9.70
C SER A 105 8.76 -19.06 -10.51
N GLU A 106 7.52 -18.64 -10.26
CA GLU A 106 6.89 -17.50 -10.93
C GLU A 106 7.67 -16.19 -10.72
N LEU A 107 8.14 -15.94 -9.49
CA LEU A 107 8.96 -14.77 -9.20
C LEU A 107 10.30 -14.80 -9.94
N SER A 108 10.88 -15.98 -10.13
CA SER A 108 12.16 -16.14 -10.85
C SER A 108 11.99 -15.85 -12.35
N GLU A 109 10.86 -16.23 -12.94
CA GLU A 109 10.49 -15.89 -14.32
C GLU A 109 10.35 -14.37 -14.49
N ILE A 110 9.62 -13.70 -13.59
CA ILE A 110 9.46 -12.24 -13.59
C ILE A 110 10.83 -11.52 -13.53
N ILE A 111 11.74 -11.99 -12.67
CA ILE A 111 13.08 -11.39 -12.54
C ILE A 111 13.89 -11.57 -13.83
N ALA A 112 13.79 -12.74 -14.49
CA ALA A 112 14.49 -13.01 -15.73
C ALA A 112 13.98 -12.14 -16.90
N GLU A 113 12.67 -11.87 -16.95
CA GLU A 113 12.06 -10.99 -17.96
C GLU A 113 12.37 -9.51 -17.73
N ALA A 114 12.38 -9.05 -16.47
CA ALA A 114 12.67 -7.66 -16.12
C ALA A 114 14.15 -7.26 -16.33
N GLY A 115 15.04 -8.23 -16.54
CA GLY A 115 16.46 -8.03 -16.82
C GLY A 115 16.84 -7.98 -18.30
N GLN A 116 15.87 -8.08 -19.22
CA GLN A 116 16.03 -7.90 -20.68
C GLN A 116 15.60 -6.49 -21.12
#